data_AF-A0A210QP41-F1
#
_entry.id   AF-A0A210QP41-F1
#
_cell.length_a   1.000
_cell.length_b   1.000
_cell.length_c   1.000
_cell.angle_alpha   90.00
_cell.angle_beta   90.00
_cell.angle_gamma   90.00
#
_symmetry.space_group_name_H-M   'P 1'
#
loop_
_entity.id
_entity.type
_entity.pdbx_description
1 polymer ?
#
loop_
_entity_poly.entity_id
_entity_poly.type
_entity_poly.pdbx_seq_one_letter_code
_entity_poly.pdbx_strand_id
1 'polypeptide(L)'
;MTKNTNMVISKQCVQIKDMHLISIDPREVYDNLEFNEEQAYHRELKALHEELVRTMKLTCEVFKNDGIEIQLWHRYTGKIDRMVEEAFRLNIKWSPQKLSKAINGDGKSAPNPVFRVKVCLQGDKVEFQPTLKQLANGIGSIGGQLTKAVSGIVRLPNILTRKRSTKDPIHDVISRDEATKKIQTVINTEMQPNADNLQNYLSTWDNYGEIWEINKDMFIKRYQKLTLGSLPLMPTLPVETVV
;
A
#
# COMPACT_ATOMS: atom_id res chain seq x y z
N MET A 1 -15.94 35.01 -21.28
CA MET A 1 -15.37 33.67 -21.57
C MET A 1 -14.60 33.10 -20.36
N THR A 2 -13.69 33.87 -19.74
CA THR A 2 -12.86 33.48 -18.58
C THR A 2 -13.61 32.96 -17.34
N LYS A 3 -14.79 33.48 -16.99
CA LYS A 3 -15.57 32.96 -15.83
C LYS A 3 -16.04 31.52 -16.04
N ASN A 4 -16.52 31.17 -17.23
CA ASN A 4 -16.99 29.81 -17.52
C ASN A 4 -15.81 28.82 -17.54
N THR A 5 -14.69 29.19 -18.17
CA THR A 5 -13.47 28.38 -18.15
C THR A 5 -12.96 28.13 -16.73
N ASN A 6 -12.91 29.17 -15.88
CA ASN A 6 -12.47 28.99 -14.49
C ASN A 6 -13.35 28.01 -13.72
N MET A 7 -14.66 28.01 -13.99
CA MET A 7 -15.59 27.06 -13.40
C MET A 7 -15.32 25.63 -13.90
N VAL A 8 -15.06 25.45 -15.20
CA VAL A 8 -14.68 24.15 -15.78
C VAL A 8 -13.38 23.63 -15.18
N ILE A 9 -12.33 24.46 -15.13
CA ILE A 9 -11.04 24.09 -14.55
C ILE A 9 -11.18 23.74 -13.07
N SER A 10 -11.95 24.53 -12.32
CA SER A 10 -12.22 24.22 -10.90
C SER A 10 -12.91 22.86 -10.75
N LYS A 11 -13.89 22.54 -11.59
CA LYS A 11 -14.53 21.21 -11.62
C LYS A 11 -13.54 20.10 -11.96
N GLN A 12 -12.65 20.32 -12.93
CA GLN A 12 -11.60 19.36 -13.28
C GLN A 12 -10.63 19.11 -12.11
N CYS A 13 -10.22 20.17 -11.40
CA CYS A 13 -9.40 20.02 -10.18
C CYS A 13 -10.14 19.26 -9.08
N VAL A 14 -11.44 19.50 -8.90
CA VAL A 14 -12.27 18.74 -7.95
C VAL A 14 -12.34 17.27 -8.35
N GLN A 15 -12.52 16.96 -9.64
CA GLN A 15 -12.50 15.59 -10.15
C GLN A 15 -11.17 14.89 -9.88
N ILE A 16 -10.03 15.54 -10.14
CA ILE A 16 -8.70 15.01 -9.82
C ILE A 16 -8.60 14.72 -8.32
N LYS A 17 -9.01 15.68 -7.48
CA LYS A 17 -8.95 15.60 -6.02
C LYS A 17 -9.82 14.47 -5.45
N ASP A 18 -11.03 14.29 -5.97
CA ASP A 18 -12.02 13.30 -5.49
C ASP A 18 -11.92 11.94 -6.18
N MET A 19 -11.09 11.81 -7.21
CA MET A 19 -10.70 10.52 -7.75
C MET A 19 -10.00 9.72 -6.65
N HIS A 20 -10.23 8.41 -6.60
CA HIS A 20 -9.59 7.56 -5.62
C HIS A 20 -8.68 6.56 -6.33
N LEU A 21 -7.41 6.54 -5.94
CA LEU A 21 -6.39 5.69 -6.54
C LEU A 21 -6.28 4.32 -5.86
N ILE A 22 -7.21 4.02 -4.96
CA ILE A 22 -7.29 2.73 -4.28
C ILE A 22 -8.75 2.31 -4.34
N SER A 23 -8.99 1.17 -4.97
CA SER A 23 -10.26 0.44 -4.93
C SER A 23 -10.11 -0.76 -3.99
N ILE A 24 -11.09 -0.95 -3.11
CA ILE A 24 -11.17 -2.12 -2.24
C ILE A 24 -12.60 -2.61 -2.36
N ASP A 25 -12.78 -3.81 -2.91
CA ASP A 25 -14.09 -4.45 -2.92
C ASP A 25 -14.36 -5.03 -1.52
N PRO A 26 -15.41 -4.58 -0.82
CA PRO A 26 -15.77 -5.14 0.48
C PRO A 26 -16.12 -6.64 0.46
N ARG A 27 -16.30 -7.24 -0.72
CA ARG A 27 -16.65 -8.66 -0.92
C ARG A 27 -15.43 -9.52 -1.26
N GLU A 28 -14.29 -8.90 -1.53
CA GLU A 28 -13.07 -9.60 -1.96
C GLU A 28 -12.06 -9.64 -0.81
N VAL A 29 -11.36 -10.77 -0.70
CA VAL A 29 -10.24 -10.94 0.24
C VAL A 29 -8.98 -11.15 -0.58
N TYR A 30 -8.03 -10.22 -0.44
CA TYR A 30 -6.82 -10.18 -1.26
C TYR A 30 -5.73 -11.11 -0.69
N ASP A 31 -5.16 -11.97 -1.53
CA ASP A 31 -4.10 -12.92 -1.14
C ASP A 31 -2.70 -12.28 -1.09
N ASN A 32 -2.48 -11.20 -1.86
CA ASN A 32 -1.26 -10.41 -1.89
C ASN A 32 -1.62 -8.91 -1.98
N LEU A 33 -0.69 -8.03 -1.57
CA LEU A 33 -0.73 -6.60 -1.88
C LEU A 33 -0.34 -6.36 -3.36
N GLU A 34 -0.93 -7.13 -4.28
CA GLU A 34 -0.78 -6.89 -5.71
C GLU A 34 -1.66 -5.69 -6.09
N PHE A 35 -1.13 -4.49 -5.83
CA PHE A 35 -1.57 -3.26 -6.47
C PHE A 35 -1.14 -3.28 -7.96
N ASN A 36 -1.57 -4.29 -8.71
CA ASN A 36 -1.35 -4.42 -10.16
C ASN A 36 -2.10 -3.35 -10.98
N GLU A 37 -2.50 -2.25 -10.33
CA GLU A 37 -3.27 -1.13 -10.84
C GLU A 37 -2.39 0.12 -11.11
N GLU A 38 -1.07 0.05 -10.87
CA GLU A 38 -0.13 1.17 -11.05
C GLU A 38 -0.20 1.78 -12.48
N GLN A 39 -0.61 1.00 -13.48
CA GLN A 39 -0.83 1.44 -14.86
C GLN A 39 -2.19 2.11 -15.10
N ALA A 40 -3.27 1.62 -14.48
CA ALA A 40 -4.63 2.10 -14.73
C ALA A 40 -4.80 3.52 -14.17
N TYR A 41 -4.39 3.72 -12.92
CA TYR A 41 -4.45 5.02 -12.26
C TYR A 41 -3.61 6.09 -12.93
N HIS A 42 -2.41 5.72 -13.39
CA HIS A 42 -1.55 6.64 -14.13
C HIS A 42 -2.23 7.09 -15.44
N ARG A 43 -2.91 6.19 -16.17
CA ARG A 43 -3.63 6.55 -17.40
C ARG A 43 -4.78 7.52 -17.13
N GLU A 44 -5.58 7.27 -16.11
CA GLU A 44 -6.75 8.09 -15.78
C GLU A 44 -6.36 9.49 -15.28
N LEU A 45 -5.38 9.59 -14.38
CA LEU A 45 -4.86 10.88 -13.91
C LEU A 45 -4.23 11.70 -15.04
N LYS A 46 -3.52 11.02 -15.94
CA LYS A 46 -2.94 11.65 -17.13
C LYS A 46 -4.04 12.16 -18.07
N ALA A 47 -5.10 11.38 -18.30
CA ALA A 47 -6.23 11.80 -19.11
C ALA A 47 -6.93 13.04 -18.55
N LEU A 48 -7.16 13.09 -17.23
CA LEU A 48 -7.72 14.29 -16.56
C LEU A 48 -6.82 15.51 -16.73
N HIS A 49 -5.51 15.34 -16.63
CA HIS A 49 -4.54 16.41 -16.84
C HIS A 49 -4.49 16.89 -18.29
N GLU A 50 -4.49 15.97 -19.27
CA GLU A 50 -4.54 16.29 -20.70
C GLU A 50 -5.81 17.07 -21.07
N GLU A 51 -6.94 16.68 -20.50
CA GLU A 51 -8.22 17.36 -20.68
C GLU A 51 -8.23 18.77 -20.06
N LEU A 52 -7.58 18.96 -18.91
CA LEU A 52 -7.36 20.29 -18.31
C LEU A 52 -6.45 21.16 -19.19
N VAL A 53 -5.36 20.58 -19.71
CA VAL A 53 -4.46 21.26 -20.65
C VAL A 53 -5.22 21.69 -21.91
N ARG A 54 -6.13 20.85 -22.42
CA ARG A 54 -6.98 21.17 -23.57
C ARG A 54 -7.90 22.36 -23.29
N THR A 55 -8.59 22.36 -22.14
CA THR A 55 -9.41 23.51 -21.69
C THR A 55 -8.60 24.81 -21.60
N MET A 56 -7.37 24.72 -21.07
CA MET A 56 -6.45 25.86 -20.99
C MET A 56 -6.02 26.35 -22.38
N LYS A 57 -5.68 25.45 -23.31
CA LYS A 57 -5.29 25.82 -24.68
C LYS A 57 -6.38 26.61 -25.40
N LEU A 58 -7.65 26.22 -25.26
CA LEU A 58 -8.79 26.97 -25.82
C LEU A 58 -8.90 28.38 -25.24
N THR A 59 -8.47 28.56 -23.99
CA THR A 59 -8.51 29.86 -23.31
C THR A 59 -7.31 30.75 -23.69
N CYS A 60 -6.20 30.14 -24.10
CA CYS A 60 -4.99 30.85 -24.56
C CYS A 60 -5.25 31.72 -25.79
N GLU A 61 -6.21 31.35 -26.66
CA GLU A 61 -6.55 32.12 -27.86
C GLU A 61 -7.02 33.54 -27.56
N VAL A 62 -7.50 33.78 -26.34
CA VAL A 62 -7.96 35.09 -25.86
C VAL A 62 -6.80 36.04 -25.50
N PHE A 63 -5.56 35.55 -25.40
CA PHE A 63 -4.40 36.31 -24.88
C PHE A 63 -3.24 36.49 -25.90
N LYS A 64 -3.52 36.42 -27.21
CA LYS A 64 -2.48 36.29 -28.25
C LYS A 64 -1.97 37.61 -28.84
N ASN A 65 -2.52 38.77 -28.50
CA ASN A 65 -2.38 39.95 -29.36
C ASN A 65 -1.29 40.94 -28.91
N ASP A 66 -0.98 41.06 -27.60
CA ASP A 66 0.03 42.01 -27.13
C ASP A 66 0.89 41.51 -25.94
N GLY A 67 1.93 42.28 -25.60
CA GLY A 67 2.87 41.95 -24.52
C GLY A 67 2.24 41.92 -23.12
N ILE A 68 1.15 42.66 -22.89
CA ILE A 68 0.44 42.71 -21.59
C ILE A 68 -0.40 41.44 -21.44
N GLU A 69 -1.11 41.04 -22.48
CA GLU A 69 -1.89 39.79 -22.54
C GLU A 69 -1.00 38.57 -22.31
N ILE A 70 0.21 38.55 -22.87
CA ILE A 70 1.19 37.47 -22.64
C ILE A 70 1.58 37.40 -21.16
N GLN A 71 1.83 38.53 -20.48
CA GLN A 71 2.15 38.51 -19.05
C GLN A 71 0.96 38.06 -18.20
N LEU A 72 -0.26 38.48 -18.55
CA LEU A 72 -1.49 38.02 -17.91
C LEU A 72 -1.67 36.51 -18.06
N TRP A 73 -1.39 35.96 -19.25
CA TRP A 73 -1.41 34.53 -19.50
C TRP A 73 -0.42 33.75 -18.63
N HIS A 74 0.79 34.30 -18.43
CA HIS A 74 1.79 33.67 -17.56
C HIS A 74 1.33 33.63 -16.09
N ARG A 75 0.77 34.74 -15.59
CA ARG A 75 0.20 34.80 -14.23
C ARG A 75 -0.99 33.85 -14.07
N TYR A 76 -1.87 33.82 -15.07
CA TYR A 76 -3.03 32.93 -15.07
C TYR A 76 -2.63 31.46 -15.09
N THR A 77 -1.71 31.06 -15.97
CA THR A 77 -1.18 29.69 -16.03
C THR A 77 -0.54 29.30 -14.71
N GLY A 78 0.24 30.19 -14.08
CA GLY A 78 0.82 29.95 -12.75
C GLY A 78 -0.23 29.80 -11.63
N LYS A 79 -1.36 30.51 -11.71
CA LYS A 79 -2.48 30.33 -10.78
C LYS A 79 -3.13 28.96 -10.95
N ILE A 80 -3.42 28.55 -12.19
CA ILE A 80 -4.04 27.25 -12.45
C ILE A 80 -3.08 26.11 -12.10
N ASP A 81 -1.79 26.25 -12.37
CA ASP A 81 -0.76 25.26 -12.00
C ASP A 81 -0.76 24.97 -10.50
N ARG A 82 -0.91 26.00 -9.66
CA ARG A 82 -1.06 25.83 -8.20
C ARG A 82 -2.34 25.10 -7.81
N MET A 83 -3.45 25.37 -8.50
CA MET A 83 -4.71 24.66 -8.25
C MET A 83 -4.62 23.17 -8.63
N VAL A 84 -3.91 22.87 -9.72
CA VAL A 84 -3.68 21.49 -10.17
C VAL A 84 -2.72 20.76 -9.24
N GLU A 85 -1.61 21.39 -8.83
CA GLU A 85 -0.69 20.87 -7.82
C GLU A 85 -1.43 20.49 -6.53
N GLU A 86 -2.29 21.38 -6.04
CA GLU A 86 -3.07 21.14 -4.83
C GLU A 86 -4.08 19.99 -5.00
N ALA A 87 -4.73 19.90 -6.17
CA ALA A 87 -5.65 18.81 -6.47
C ALA A 87 -4.96 17.44 -6.43
N PHE A 88 -3.79 17.31 -7.06
CA PHE A 88 -2.99 16.08 -6.99
C PHE A 88 -2.49 15.80 -5.59
N ARG A 89 -2.00 16.81 -4.86
CA ARG A 89 -1.55 16.64 -3.48
C ARG A 89 -2.66 16.08 -2.60
N LEU A 90 -3.86 16.64 -2.68
CA LEU A 90 -5.02 16.15 -1.93
C LEU A 90 -5.48 14.76 -2.37
N ASN A 91 -5.42 14.44 -3.67
CA ASN A 91 -5.71 13.11 -4.19
C ASN A 91 -4.77 12.04 -3.60
N ILE A 92 -3.46 12.29 -3.58
CA ILE A 92 -2.47 11.40 -2.96
C ILE A 92 -2.63 11.33 -1.45
N LYS A 93 -2.91 12.46 -0.80
CA LYS A 93 -3.12 12.55 0.65
C LYS A 93 -4.30 11.72 1.12
N TRP A 94 -5.42 11.73 0.41
CA TRP A 94 -6.67 11.12 0.86
C TRP A 94 -6.90 9.70 0.34
N SER A 95 -6.26 9.29 -0.77
CA SER A 95 -6.42 7.94 -1.32
C SER A 95 -6.07 6.82 -0.31
N PRO A 96 -4.95 6.88 0.45
CA PRO A 96 -4.60 5.87 1.46
C PRO A 96 -5.62 5.74 2.60
N GLN A 97 -6.39 6.79 2.90
CA GLN A 97 -7.36 6.74 4.00
C GLN A 97 -8.50 5.76 3.74
N LYS A 98 -8.82 5.46 2.46
CA LYS A 98 -9.79 4.42 2.13
C LYS A 98 -9.31 3.04 2.58
N LEU A 99 -8.02 2.75 2.41
CA LEU A 99 -7.44 1.51 2.90
C LEU A 99 -7.45 1.43 4.42
N SER A 100 -7.10 2.52 5.12
CA SER A 100 -7.19 2.55 6.58
C SER A 100 -8.59 2.21 7.08
N LYS A 101 -9.62 2.84 6.46
CA LYS A 101 -11.02 2.59 6.81
C LYS A 101 -11.45 1.15 6.51
N ALA A 102 -10.97 0.56 5.42
CA ALA A 102 -11.29 -0.83 5.08
C ALA A 102 -10.71 -1.81 6.11
N ILE A 103 -9.49 -1.55 6.60
CA ILE A 103 -8.81 -2.45 7.54
C ILE A 103 -9.29 -2.24 8.98
N ASN A 104 -9.41 -0.99 9.43
CA ASN A 104 -9.74 -0.67 10.82
C ASN A 104 -11.25 -0.65 11.09
N GLY A 105 -12.07 -0.60 10.03
CA GLY A 105 -13.52 -0.41 10.14
C GLY A 105 -13.89 1.05 10.45
N ASP A 106 -15.19 1.31 10.48
CA ASP A 106 -15.78 2.63 10.73
C ASP A 106 -16.18 2.86 12.20
N GLY A 107 -15.81 1.92 13.09
CA GLY A 107 -16.16 1.91 14.51
C GLY A 107 -17.63 1.54 14.80
N LYS A 108 -18.43 1.21 13.77
CA LYS A 108 -19.84 0.84 13.92
C LYS A 108 -20.12 -0.61 13.51
N SER A 109 -19.37 -1.10 12.52
CA SER A 109 -19.47 -2.47 12.02
C SER A 109 -18.16 -3.21 12.23
N ALA A 110 -18.22 -4.55 12.30
CA ALA A 110 -17.01 -5.36 12.25
C ALA A 110 -16.24 -5.06 10.94
N PRO A 111 -14.91 -4.87 10.99
CA PRO A 111 -14.13 -4.58 9.79
C PRO A 111 -14.23 -5.72 8.78
N ASN A 112 -14.31 -5.39 7.49
CA ASN A 112 -14.32 -6.39 6.44
C ASN A 112 -12.92 -7.01 6.31
N PRO A 113 -12.80 -8.34 6.16
CA PRO A 113 -11.51 -8.97 5.97
C PRO A 113 -10.90 -8.51 4.64
N VAL A 114 -9.81 -7.74 4.72
CA VAL A 114 -9.13 -7.19 3.53
C VAL A 114 -8.08 -8.16 2.99
N PHE A 115 -7.26 -8.75 3.87
CA PHE A 115 -6.15 -9.62 3.47
C PHE A 115 -6.35 -11.04 3.97
N ARG A 116 -6.08 -12.02 3.10
CA ARG A 116 -5.94 -13.41 3.51
C ARG A 116 -4.52 -13.63 4.02
N VAL A 117 -4.41 -14.22 5.20
CA VAL A 117 -3.13 -14.65 5.77
C VAL A 117 -3.23 -16.13 6.09
N LYS A 118 -2.27 -16.92 5.59
CA LYS A 118 -2.18 -18.36 5.84
C LYS A 118 -1.19 -18.60 6.97
N VAL A 119 -1.51 -19.54 7.87
CA VAL A 119 -0.52 -20.07 8.82
C VAL A 119 0.17 -21.24 8.15
N CYS A 120 1.49 -21.21 8.08
CA CYS A 120 2.30 -22.23 7.42
C CYS A 120 3.42 -22.68 8.35
N LEU A 121 3.64 -24.00 8.41
CA LEU A 121 4.85 -24.58 9.01
C LEU A 121 5.90 -24.68 7.90
N GLN A 122 6.95 -23.85 7.98
CA GLN A 122 8.12 -23.93 7.11
C GLN A 122 9.32 -24.42 7.90
N GLY A 123 9.75 -25.66 7.63
CA GLY A 123 10.76 -26.33 8.45
C GLY A 123 10.21 -26.63 9.84
N ASP A 124 10.85 -26.06 10.85
CA ASP A 124 10.50 -26.14 12.28
C ASP A 124 9.78 -24.89 12.79
N LYS A 125 9.42 -23.94 11.91
CA LYS A 125 8.85 -22.66 12.30
C LYS A 125 7.44 -22.46 11.74
N VAL A 126 6.52 -22.10 12.63
CA VAL A 126 5.19 -21.63 12.25
C VAL A 126 5.26 -20.13 11.93
N GLU A 127 4.84 -19.76 10.73
CA GLU A 127 4.82 -18.37 10.27
C GLU A 127 3.59 -18.03 9.43
N PHE A 128 3.33 -16.74 9.27
CA PHE A 128 2.30 -16.26 8.37
C PHE A 128 2.80 -16.12 6.94
N GLN A 129 1.94 -16.43 5.98
CA GLN A 129 2.15 -16.18 4.56
C GLN A 129 0.97 -15.37 3.99
N PRO A 130 1.18 -14.12 3.53
CA PRO A 130 2.42 -13.33 3.65
C PRO A 130 2.80 -13.01 5.12
N THR A 131 4.08 -12.76 5.37
CA THR A 131 4.58 -12.40 6.70
C THR A 131 4.04 -11.03 7.15
N LEU A 132 3.98 -10.77 8.46
CA LEU A 132 3.60 -9.45 8.99
C LEU A 132 4.49 -8.33 8.44
N LYS A 133 5.79 -8.61 8.23
CA LYS A 133 6.73 -7.68 7.60
C LYS A 133 6.37 -7.37 6.15
N GLN A 134 5.96 -8.36 5.37
CA GLN A 134 5.51 -8.16 4.00
C GLN A 134 4.22 -7.34 3.93
N LEU A 135 3.26 -7.60 4.83
CA LEU A 135 2.03 -6.83 4.95
C LEU A 135 2.32 -5.36 5.32
N ALA A 136 3.15 -5.13 6.34
CA ALA A 136 3.55 -3.80 6.78
C ALA A 136 4.29 -3.03 5.68
N ASN A 137 5.20 -3.69 4.96
CA ASN A 137 5.92 -3.08 3.85
C ASN A 137 5.00 -2.70 2.69
N GLY A 138 4.07 -3.58 2.31
CA GLY A 138 3.16 -3.29 1.22
C GLY A 138 2.24 -2.11 1.56
N ILE A 139 1.65 -2.07 2.76
CA ILE A 139 0.84 -0.93 3.23
C ILE A 139 1.66 0.35 3.35
N GLY A 140 2.86 0.26 3.94
CA GLY A 140 3.76 1.41 4.13
C GLY A 140 4.28 2.01 2.82
N SER A 141 4.31 1.22 1.74
CA SER A 141 4.80 1.66 0.43
C SER A 141 3.76 2.40 -0.42
N ILE A 142 2.48 2.35 -0.04
CA ILE A 142 1.35 2.88 -0.84
C ILE A 142 1.53 4.35 -1.15
N GLY A 143 1.83 5.20 -0.17
CA GLY A 143 2.04 6.62 -0.41
C GLY A 143 3.11 6.90 -1.48
N GLY A 144 4.18 6.10 -1.51
CA GLY A 144 5.23 6.16 -2.53
C GLY A 144 4.74 5.72 -3.91
N GLN A 145 4.01 4.61 -3.99
CA GLN A 145 3.41 4.11 -5.24
C GLN A 145 2.42 5.11 -5.84
N LEU A 146 1.54 5.69 -5.01
CA LEU A 146 0.60 6.73 -5.43
C LEU A 146 1.32 7.99 -5.91
N THR A 147 2.39 8.40 -5.23
CA THR A 147 3.22 9.53 -5.68
C THR A 147 3.90 9.25 -7.01
N LYS A 148 4.34 8.00 -7.25
CA LYS A 148 4.90 7.57 -8.53
C LYS A 148 3.86 7.59 -9.65
N ALA A 149 2.58 7.31 -9.36
CA ALA A 149 1.49 7.39 -10.35
C ALA A 149 1.28 8.81 -10.93
N VAL A 150 1.67 9.86 -10.20
CA VAL A 150 1.62 11.26 -10.68
C VAL A 150 2.94 11.77 -11.26
N SER A 151 3.97 10.92 -11.38
CA SER A 151 5.28 11.32 -11.91
C SER A 151 5.23 11.83 -13.35
N GLY A 152 4.30 11.33 -14.17
CA GLY A 152 4.09 11.74 -15.56
C GLY A 152 3.36 13.09 -15.72
N ILE A 153 2.89 13.71 -14.63
CA ILE A 153 2.16 14.98 -14.69
C ILE A 153 3.14 16.15 -14.80
N VAL A 154 3.10 16.84 -15.94
CA VAL A 154 3.99 17.96 -16.26
C VAL A 154 3.36 19.29 -15.86
N ARG A 155 4.17 20.19 -15.30
CA ARG A 155 3.76 21.56 -14.94
C ARG A 155 3.12 22.30 -16.10
N LEU A 156 2.02 23.01 -15.84
CA LEU A 156 1.29 23.74 -16.89
C LEU A 156 2.12 24.81 -17.60
N PRO A 157 2.95 25.63 -16.91
CA PRO A 157 3.85 26.57 -17.58
C PRO A 157 4.86 25.89 -18.52
N ASN A 158 5.20 24.62 -18.26
CA ASN A 158 6.08 23.89 -19.17
C ASN A 158 5.36 23.48 -20.45
N ILE A 159 4.03 23.44 -20.49
CA ILE A 159 3.26 23.05 -21.68
C ILE A 159 2.73 24.27 -22.43
N LEU A 160 2.29 25.29 -21.68
CA LEU A 160 1.41 26.35 -22.18
C LEU A 160 2.11 27.71 -22.34
N THR A 161 3.34 27.86 -21.86
CA THR A 161 4.06 29.14 -21.89
C THR A 161 5.49 28.97 -22.41
N ARG A 162 6.05 30.06 -22.97
CA ARG A 162 7.46 30.09 -23.39
C ARG A 162 8.40 30.07 -22.17
N LYS A 163 8.03 30.79 -21.11
CA LYS A 163 8.75 30.75 -19.84
C LYS A 163 8.39 29.48 -19.09
N ARG A 164 9.37 28.62 -18.85
CA ARG A 164 9.20 27.37 -18.09
C ARG A 164 8.97 27.67 -16.60
N SER A 165 8.36 26.71 -15.91
CA SER A 165 8.19 26.73 -14.47
C SER A 165 9.56 26.71 -13.79
N THR A 166 9.72 27.51 -12.73
CA THR A 166 10.87 27.45 -11.83
C THR A 166 10.63 26.53 -10.63
N LYS A 167 9.43 25.94 -10.53
CA LYS A 167 9.08 24.97 -9.49
C LYS A 167 9.49 23.56 -9.89
N ASP A 168 9.83 22.76 -8.89
CA ASP A 168 10.04 21.33 -9.00
C ASP A 168 8.83 20.60 -9.60
N PRO A 169 8.99 19.39 -10.16
CA PRO A 169 7.88 18.52 -10.57
C PRO A 169 6.82 18.31 -9.48
N ILE A 170 5.58 18.02 -9.88
CA ILE A 170 4.45 17.84 -8.94
C ILE A 170 4.73 16.70 -7.96
N HIS A 171 5.16 15.54 -8.46
CA HIS A 171 5.44 14.37 -7.65
C HIS A 171 6.56 14.62 -6.61
N ASP A 172 7.56 15.43 -6.94
CA ASP A 172 8.65 15.81 -6.03
C ASP A 172 8.16 16.72 -4.90
N VAL A 173 7.23 17.63 -5.20
CA VAL A 173 6.61 18.46 -4.16
C VAL A 173 5.76 17.60 -3.22
N ILE A 174 4.99 16.65 -3.77
CA ILE A 174 4.13 15.75 -3.01
C ILE A 174 4.94 14.79 -2.14
N SER A 175 6.06 14.24 -2.65
CA SER A 175 6.90 13.31 -1.88
C SER A 175 7.49 13.93 -0.61
N ARG A 176 7.65 15.26 -0.60
CA ARG A 176 8.12 16.05 0.55
C ARG A 176 6.99 16.65 1.39
N ASP A 177 5.72 16.46 1.03
CA ASP A 177 4.58 17.03 1.76
C ASP A 177 4.40 16.33 3.12
N GLU A 178 4.69 17.06 4.20
CA GLU A 178 4.61 16.56 5.56
C GLU A 178 3.19 16.15 5.96
N ALA A 179 2.15 16.78 5.40
CA ALA A 179 0.76 16.41 5.68
C ALA A 179 0.42 15.02 5.10
N THR A 180 0.92 14.71 3.91
CA THR A 180 0.79 13.40 3.26
C THR A 180 1.58 12.33 4.03
N LYS A 181 2.82 12.63 4.41
CA LYS A 181 3.63 11.73 5.26
C LYS A 181 2.96 11.44 6.60
N LYS A 182 2.41 12.47 7.26
CA LYS A 182 1.72 12.33 8.54
C LYS A 182 0.53 11.37 8.45
N ILE A 183 -0.24 11.41 7.36
CA ILE A 183 -1.35 10.46 7.16
C ILE A 183 -0.83 9.04 6.98
N GLN A 184 0.25 8.84 6.21
CA GLN A 184 0.85 7.51 6.09
C GLN A 184 1.34 6.99 7.45
N THR A 185 1.96 7.84 8.28
CA THR A 185 2.37 7.47 9.64
C THR A 185 1.17 7.08 10.50
N VAL A 186 0.08 7.84 10.45
CA VAL A 186 -1.16 7.51 11.18
C VAL A 186 -1.69 6.15 10.74
N ILE A 187 -1.75 5.87 9.44
CA ILE A 187 -2.20 4.57 8.92
C ILE A 187 -1.31 3.45 9.45
N ASN A 188 0.01 3.60 9.40
CA ASN A 188 0.94 2.58 9.90
C ASN A 188 0.77 2.34 11.41
N THR A 189 0.56 3.39 12.20
CA THR A 189 0.30 3.26 13.64
C THR A 189 -1.03 2.57 13.91
N GLU A 190 -2.09 2.89 13.16
CA GLU A 190 -3.40 2.24 13.29
C GLU A 190 -3.35 0.75 12.93
N MET A 191 -2.39 0.30 12.11
CA MET A 191 -2.20 -1.12 11.78
C MET A 191 -1.49 -1.92 12.87
N GLN A 192 -0.77 -1.27 13.80
CA GLN A 192 0.05 -1.95 14.79
C GLN A 192 -0.74 -2.92 15.69
N PRO A 193 -1.93 -2.56 16.22
CA PRO A 193 -2.74 -3.50 17.02
C PRO A 193 -3.14 -4.76 16.25
N ASN A 194 -3.40 -4.65 14.94
CA ASN A 194 -3.71 -5.81 14.11
C ASN A 194 -2.50 -6.73 13.95
N ALA A 195 -1.30 -6.16 13.82
CA ALA A 195 -0.05 -6.92 13.79
C ALA A 195 0.19 -7.64 15.13
N ASP A 196 -0.04 -6.97 16.25
CA ASP A 196 0.13 -7.54 17.59
C ASP A 196 -0.86 -8.69 17.82
N ASN A 197 -2.13 -8.53 17.40
CA ASN A 197 -3.14 -9.59 17.47
C ASN A 197 -2.76 -10.83 16.66
N LEU A 198 -2.25 -10.63 15.43
CA LEU A 198 -1.77 -11.73 14.60
C LEU A 198 -0.56 -12.42 15.25
N GLN A 199 0.39 -11.65 15.79
CA GLN A 199 1.56 -12.20 16.47
C GLN A 199 1.19 -13.01 17.72
N ASN A 200 0.22 -12.53 18.51
CA ASN A 200 -0.32 -13.24 19.66
C ASN A 200 -1.07 -14.51 19.26
N TYR A 201 -1.77 -14.51 18.13
CA TYR A 201 -2.38 -15.73 17.60
C TYR A 201 -1.31 -16.75 17.18
N LEU A 202 -0.23 -16.30 16.53
CA LEU A 202 0.85 -17.17 16.10
C LEU A 202 1.52 -17.88 17.29
N SER A 203 1.75 -17.18 18.41
CA SER A 203 2.37 -17.78 19.60
C SER A 203 1.52 -18.86 20.27
N THR A 204 0.22 -18.95 19.97
CA THR A 204 -0.60 -20.07 20.45
C THR A 204 -0.15 -21.41 19.86
N TRP A 205 0.48 -21.39 18.67
CA TRP A 205 1.03 -22.58 18.02
C TRP A 205 2.31 -23.09 18.70
N ASP A 206 3.05 -22.23 19.41
CA ASP A 206 4.29 -22.63 20.11
C ASP A 206 4.03 -23.75 21.13
N ASN A 207 2.82 -23.83 21.69
CA ASN A 207 2.41 -24.92 22.60
C ASN A 207 2.42 -26.31 21.95
N TYR A 208 2.41 -26.38 20.61
CA TYR A 208 2.43 -27.61 19.85
C TYR A 208 3.80 -27.86 19.19
N GLY A 209 4.82 -27.07 19.55
CA GLY A 209 6.18 -27.13 19.02
C GLY A 209 6.76 -28.54 18.97
N GLU A 210 6.48 -29.36 19.99
CA GLU A 210 6.94 -30.75 20.08
C GLU A 210 6.56 -31.61 18.85
N ILE A 211 5.48 -31.29 18.14
CA ILE A 211 5.04 -32.05 16.97
C ILE A 211 6.02 -31.93 15.80
N TRP A 212 6.65 -30.76 15.63
CA TRP A 212 7.51 -30.45 14.48
C TRP A 212 8.97 -30.15 14.84
N GLU A 213 9.27 -29.71 16.06
CA GLU A 213 10.63 -29.43 16.53
C GLU A 213 11.39 -30.72 16.90
N ILE A 214 10.68 -31.78 17.29
CA ILE A 214 11.33 -33.03 17.68
C ILE A 214 11.89 -33.73 16.45
N ASN A 215 13.23 -33.85 16.43
CA ASN A 215 13.91 -34.76 15.51
C ASN A 215 13.55 -36.22 15.89
N LYS A 216 12.57 -36.77 15.17
CA LYS A 216 12.02 -38.11 15.41
C LYS A 216 13.11 -39.19 15.44
N ASP A 217 14.14 -39.08 14.60
CA ASP A 217 15.23 -40.07 14.54
C ASP A 217 16.10 -40.04 15.80
N MET A 218 16.43 -38.85 16.31
CA MET A 218 17.16 -38.72 17.58
C MET A 218 16.33 -39.19 18.77
N PHE A 219 15.04 -38.86 18.79
CA PHE A 219 14.12 -39.30 19.84
C PHE A 219 13.99 -40.84 19.85
N ILE A 220 13.77 -41.45 18.68
CA ILE A 220 13.69 -42.92 18.53
C ILE A 220 15.00 -43.59 18.95
N LYS A 221 16.16 -43.06 18.53
CA LYS A 221 17.48 -43.60 18.95
C LYS A 221 17.69 -43.54 20.46
N ARG A 222 17.27 -42.44 21.11
CA ARG A 222 17.37 -42.29 22.57
C ARG A 222 16.44 -43.25 23.29
N TYR A 223 15.21 -43.42 22.78
CA TYR A 223 14.24 -44.37 23.32
C TYR A 223 14.74 -45.81 23.22
N GLN A 224 15.28 -46.21 22.05
CA GLN A 224 15.87 -47.54 21.84
C GLN A 224 17.01 -47.81 22.83
N LYS A 225 17.92 -46.86 23.04
CA LYS A 225 19.01 -47.01 24.01
C LYS A 225 18.53 -47.18 25.45
N LEU A 226 17.48 -46.45 25.85
CA LEU A 226 16.92 -46.53 27.21
C LEU A 226 16.13 -47.82 27.43
N THR A 227 15.43 -48.34 26.42
CA THR A 227 14.69 -49.61 26.51
C THR A 227 15.60 -50.84 26.41
N LEU A 228 16.65 -50.80 25.59
CA LEU A 228 17.67 -51.86 25.54
C LEU A 228 18.60 -51.86 26.77
N GLY A 229 18.84 -50.71 27.40
CA GLY A 229 19.65 -50.60 28.61
C GLY A 229 18.94 -50.94 29.92
N SER A 230 17.61 -51.13 29.90
CA SER A 230 16.78 -51.39 31.09
C SER A 230 16.13 -52.77 31.14
N LEU A 231 16.41 -53.64 30.15
CA LEU A 231 16.08 -55.06 30.27
C LEU A 231 17.02 -55.70 31.29
N PRO A 232 16.52 -56.18 32.46
CA PRO A 232 17.33 -57.04 33.30
C PRO A 232 17.69 -58.28 32.46
N LEU A 233 18.96 -58.66 32.51
CA LEU A 233 19.41 -59.97 32.02
C LEU A 233 18.51 -61.01 32.67
N MET A 234 17.57 -61.56 31.90
CA MET A 234 16.78 -62.72 32.33
C MET A 234 17.79 -63.82 32.67
N PRO A 235 17.80 -64.36 33.91
CA PRO A 235 18.65 -65.49 34.22
C PRO A 235 18.23 -66.64 33.31
N THR A 236 19.18 -67.15 32.53
CA THR A 236 19.01 -68.38 31.77
C THR A 236 18.64 -69.49 32.76
N LEU A 237 17.40 -69.97 32.72
CA LEU A 237 17.00 -71.15 33.46
C LEU A 237 17.85 -72.34 33.01
N PRO A 238 18.38 -73.16 33.93
CA PRO A 238 19.15 -74.33 33.57
C PRO A 238 18.26 -75.31 32.81
N VAL A 239 18.77 -75.81 31.69
CA VAL A 239 18.14 -76.88 30.93
C VAL A 239 18.28 -78.16 31.76
N GLU A 240 17.28 -78.50 32.56
CA GLU A 240 17.18 -79.85 33.11
C GLU A 240 16.91 -80.81 31.95
N THR A 241 17.93 -81.63 31.66
CA THR A 241 17.81 -82.75 30.74
C THR A 241 17.18 -83.87 31.55
N VAL A 242 15.89 -84.14 31.34
CA VAL A 242 15.27 -85.36 31.84
C VAL A 242 15.52 -86.47 30.82
N VAL A 243 16.10 -87.55 31.34
CA VAL A 243 16.51 -88.80 30.67
C VAL A 243 15.36 -89.45 29.91
#